data_AF-A0A2D4K5N5-F1
#
_entry.id   AF-A0A2D4K5N5-F1
#
_cell.length_a   1.000
_cell.length_b   1.000
_cell.length_c   1.000
_cell.angle_alpha   90.00
_cell.angle_beta   90.00
_cell.angle_gamma   90.00
#
_symmetry.space_group_name_H-M   'P 1'
#
loop_
_entity.id
_entity.type
_entity.pdbx_description
1 polymer ?
#
loop_
_entity_poly.entity_id
_entity_poly.type
_entity_poly.pdbx_seq_one_letter_code
_entity_poly.pdbx_strand_id
1 'polypeptide(L)'
;MFGNVAKHVSCVDLLHRKLGHASFKVVQKMNQYAEGLHVKECKAYLDCAVCKTSKSKAFPISKSSTRQTTRALELVHETLVGPMQTSLGGAKYMLVIVDDYSRFGFCYLLKSKTEVLQKFKQWIRFV
;
A
#
# COMPACT_ATOMS: atom_id res chain seq x y z
N MET A 1 -28.24 6.72 -17.04
CA MET A 1 -27.95 7.15 -18.42
C MET A 1 -27.49 5.95 -19.23
N PHE A 2 -28.44 5.17 -19.76
CA PHE A 2 -28.12 4.02 -20.61
C PHE A 2 -27.92 4.54 -22.04
N GLY A 3 -26.65 4.78 -22.39
CA GLY A 3 -26.26 5.13 -23.75
C GLY A 3 -26.67 4.03 -24.73
N ASN A 4 -27.19 4.47 -25.87
CA ASN A 4 -27.76 3.71 -26.98
C ASN A 4 -26.99 2.38 -27.28
N VAL A 5 -27.54 1.26 -26.80
CA VAL A 5 -26.93 -0.09 -26.84
C VAL A 5 -26.87 -0.66 -28.27
N ALA A 6 -27.57 -0.07 -29.24
CA ALA A 6 -27.71 -0.58 -30.60
C ALA A 6 -26.43 -0.54 -31.46
N LYS A 7 -25.37 0.19 -31.05
CA LYS A 7 -24.14 0.35 -31.87
C LYS A 7 -23.01 -0.65 -31.59
N HIS A 8 -23.19 -1.61 -30.68
CA HIS A 8 -22.09 -2.42 -30.15
C HIS A 8 -22.36 -3.94 -30.22
N VAL A 9 -22.65 -4.48 -31.40
CA VAL A 9 -23.02 -5.91 -31.54
C VAL A 9 -21.84 -6.88 -31.30
N SER A 10 -20.59 -6.42 -31.42
CA SER A 10 -19.39 -7.23 -31.11
C SER A 10 -18.16 -6.37 -30.82
N CYS A 11 -18.33 -5.23 -30.16
CA CYS A 11 -17.23 -4.28 -29.99
C CYS A 11 -16.34 -4.59 -28.76
N VAL A 12 -15.10 -4.10 -28.80
CA VAL A 12 -14.10 -4.27 -27.73
C VAL A 12 -14.64 -3.86 -26.35
N ASP A 13 -15.36 -2.74 -26.25
CA ASP A 13 -15.89 -2.21 -24.99
C ASP A 13 -16.99 -3.10 -24.38
N LEU A 14 -17.86 -3.67 -25.23
CA LEU A 14 -18.89 -4.61 -24.78
C LEU A 14 -18.27 -5.91 -24.25
N LEU A 15 -17.34 -6.49 -25.00
CA LEU A 15 -16.67 -7.73 -24.61
C LEU A 15 -15.79 -7.53 -23.37
N HIS A 16 -15.14 -6.37 -23.25
CA HIS A 16 -14.46 -5.96 -22.02
C HIS A 16 -15.37 -6.09 -20.80
N ARG A 17 -16.60 -5.55 -20.85
CA ARG A 17 -17.55 -5.65 -19.73
C ARG A 17 -18.11 -7.06 -19.53
N LYS A 18 -18.47 -7.77 -20.61
CA LYS A 18 -19.04 -9.13 -20.53
C LYS A 18 -18.06 -10.16 -19.98
N LEU A 19 -16.77 -10.00 -20.26
CA LEU A 19 -15.70 -10.91 -19.83
C LEU A 19 -15.08 -10.50 -18.49
N GLY A 20 -15.84 -9.81 -17.63
CA GLY A 20 -15.38 -9.44 -16.29
C GLY A 20 -14.22 -8.43 -16.30
N HIS A 21 -14.28 -7.44 -17.19
CA HIS A 21 -13.26 -6.38 -17.28
C HIS A 21 -11.86 -6.87 -17.68
N ALA A 22 -11.80 -7.90 -18.52
CA ALA A 22 -10.58 -8.34 -19.19
C ALA A 22 -9.88 -7.15 -19.89
N SER A 23 -8.55 -7.09 -19.87
CA SER A 23 -7.85 -5.92 -20.42
C SER A 23 -8.22 -5.67 -21.88
N PHE A 24 -8.36 -4.41 -22.28
CA PHE A 24 -8.71 -4.06 -23.67
C PHE A 24 -7.75 -4.70 -24.69
N LYS A 25 -6.46 -4.79 -24.34
CA LYS A 25 -5.43 -5.47 -25.15
C LYS A 25 -5.72 -6.96 -25.35
N VAL A 26 -6.19 -7.66 -24.32
CA VAL A 26 -6.56 -9.09 -24.41
C VAL A 26 -7.78 -9.23 -25.32
N VAL A 27 -8.81 -8.42 -25.11
CA VAL A 27 -10.06 -8.46 -25.90
C VAL A 27 -9.77 -8.17 -27.39
N GLN A 28 -8.91 -7.20 -27.70
CA GLN A 28 -8.51 -6.89 -29.08
C GLN A 28 -7.79 -8.05 -29.77
N LYS A 29 -7.00 -8.84 -29.03
CA LYS A 29 -6.28 -9.98 -29.58
C LYS A 29 -7.11 -11.26 -29.66
N MET A 30 -8.34 -11.28 -29.16
CA MET A 30 -9.15 -12.52 -29.15
C MET A 30 -9.43 -13.08 -30.54
N ASN A 31 -9.50 -12.24 -31.58
CA ASN A 31 -9.64 -12.68 -32.97
C ASN A 31 -8.49 -13.60 -33.43
N GLN A 32 -7.33 -13.56 -32.75
CA GLN A 32 -6.17 -14.41 -33.05
C GLN A 32 -6.26 -15.80 -32.42
N TYR A 33 -7.15 -15.98 -31.43
CA TYR A 33 -7.19 -17.16 -30.58
C TYR A 33 -8.54 -17.89 -30.56
N ALA A 34 -9.56 -17.35 -31.23
CA ALA A 34 -10.90 -17.93 -31.26
C ALA A 34 -11.54 -17.76 -32.64
N GLU A 35 -12.08 -18.86 -33.17
CA GLU A 35 -12.88 -18.86 -34.40
C GLU A 35 -14.33 -18.41 -34.14
N GLY A 36 -14.95 -17.75 -35.11
CA GLY A 36 -16.34 -17.24 -35.00
C GLY A 36 -16.50 -15.96 -34.18
N LEU A 37 -15.43 -15.45 -33.55
CA LEU A 37 -15.44 -14.18 -32.85
C LEU A 37 -14.88 -13.07 -33.75
N HIS A 38 -15.71 -12.09 -34.09
CA HIS A 38 -15.29 -10.90 -34.84
C HIS A 38 -15.40 -9.65 -33.96
N VAL A 39 -14.35 -9.40 -33.18
CA VAL A 39 -14.25 -8.19 -32.35
C VAL A 39 -14.04 -6.98 -33.26
N LYS A 40 -15.00 -6.06 -33.27
CA LYS A 40 -14.91 -4.79 -34.00
C LYS A 40 -14.25 -3.73 -33.13
N GLU A 41 -13.33 -2.96 -33.73
CA GLU A 41 -12.84 -1.77 -33.08
C GLU A 41 -13.98 -0.79 -32.82
N CYS A 42 -13.93 -0.14 -31.67
CA CYS A 42 -14.92 0.81 -31.25
C CYS A 42 -14.27 2.17 -31.10
N LYS A 43 -14.94 3.22 -31.58
CA LYS A 43 -14.58 4.61 -31.24
C LYS A 43 -14.89 4.94 -29.77
N ALA A 44 -15.49 4.03 -29.02
CA ALA A 44 -15.61 4.15 -27.57
C ALA A 44 -14.19 4.23 -26.99
N TYR A 45 -13.92 5.35 -26.33
CA TYR A 45 -12.70 5.57 -25.59
C TYR A 45 -12.52 4.38 -24.62
N LEU A 46 -11.34 3.77 -24.59
CA LEU A 46 -10.98 2.61 -23.75
C LEU A 46 -10.92 3.03 -22.28
N ASP A 47 -12.06 3.46 -21.77
CA ASP A 47 -12.22 4.17 -20.52
C ASP A 47 -13.35 3.55 -19.73
N CYS A 48 -12.96 2.53 -18.99
CA CYS A 48 -13.82 1.88 -18.04
C CYS A 48 -13.56 2.47 -16.65
N ALA A 49 -14.52 3.23 -16.13
CA ALA A 49 -14.45 3.79 -14.78
C ALA A 49 -14.19 2.70 -13.71
N VAL A 50 -14.82 1.53 -13.84
CA VAL A 50 -14.62 0.39 -12.93
C VAL A 50 -13.17 -0.12 -12.98
N CYS A 51 -12.55 -0.18 -14.16
CA CYS A 51 -11.14 -0.57 -14.27
C CYS A 51 -10.20 0.49 -13.70
N LYS A 52 -10.48 1.77 -13.92
CA LYS A 52 -9.68 2.86 -13.36
C LYS A 52 -9.65 2.79 -11.84
N THR A 53 -10.79 2.54 -11.20
CA THR A 53 -10.87 2.45 -9.73
C THR A 53 -10.37 1.11 -9.17
N SER A 54 -10.70 -0.01 -9.80
CA SER A 54 -10.31 -1.34 -9.28
C SER A 54 -8.88 -1.74 -9.62
N LYS A 55 -8.31 -1.20 -10.71
CA LYS A 55 -6.95 -1.52 -11.20
C LYS A 55 -6.00 -0.32 -11.15
N SER A 56 -6.38 0.77 -10.48
CA SER A 56 -5.45 1.87 -10.20
C SER A 56 -4.26 1.33 -9.41
N LYS A 57 -3.06 1.66 -9.87
CA LYS A 57 -1.85 1.47 -9.09
C LYS A 57 -1.62 2.73 -8.26
N ALA A 58 -1.14 2.57 -7.03
CA ALA A 58 -0.58 3.69 -6.31
C ALA A 58 0.50 4.35 -7.18
N PHE A 59 0.53 5.67 -7.19
CA PHE A 59 1.61 6.38 -7.86
C PHE A 59 2.95 5.93 -7.27
N PRO A 60 4.02 5.86 -8.08
CA PRO A 60 5.35 5.59 -7.54
C PRO A 60 5.66 6.59 -6.44
N ILE A 61 5.84 6.11 -5.22
CA ILE A 61 6.36 6.93 -4.13
C ILE A 61 7.84 7.14 -4.44
N SER A 62 8.25 8.41 -4.55
CA SER A 62 9.66 8.74 -4.75
C SER A 62 10.46 8.14 -3.60
N LYS A 63 11.51 7.37 -3.94
CA LYS A 63 12.43 6.84 -2.94
C LYS A 63 13.30 7.99 -2.45
N SER A 64 12.84 8.79 -1.48
CA SER A 64 13.73 9.66 -0.72
C SER A 64 14.44 8.80 0.33
N SER A 65 15.51 8.10 -0.06
CA SER A 65 16.29 7.26 0.87
C SER A 65 17.52 7.98 1.44
N THR A 66 17.66 9.29 1.22
CA THR A 66 18.80 10.03 1.74
C THR A 66 18.56 10.31 3.21
N ARG A 67 19.38 9.68 4.07
CA ARG A 67 19.44 9.97 5.50
C ARG A 67 19.75 11.44 5.69
N GLN A 68 18.86 12.17 6.37
CA GLN A 68 19.00 13.61 6.55
C GLN A 68 19.84 13.97 7.79
N THR A 69 19.98 13.06 8.75
CA THR A 69 20.73 13.34 9.98
C THR A 69 22.24 13.36 9.75
N THR A 70 22.90 14.35 10.34
CA THR A 70 24.35 14.59 10.27
C THR A 70 25.06 14.33 11.60
N ARG A 71 24.34 14.25 12.72
CA ARG A 71 24.89 13.98 14.06
C ARG A 71 24.01 13.07 14.91
N ALA A 72 24.61 12.42 15.90
CA ALA A 72 23.90 11.59 16.88
C ALA A 72 22.84 12.38 17.64
N LEU A 73 21.69 11.74 17.89
CA LEU A 73 20.53 12.29 18.60
C LEU A 73 19.86 13.51 17.90
N GLU A 74 20.14 13.74 16.62
CA GLU A 74 19.45 14.76 15.82
C GLU A 74 17.99 14.39 15.55
N LEU A 75 17.72 13.12 15.29
CA LEU A 75 16.38 12.56 15.12
C LEU A 75 16.34 11.21 15.81
N VAL A 76 15.30 10.99 16.62
CA VAL A 76 15.11 9.76 17.36
C VAL A 76 13.71 9.23 17.04
N HIS A 77 13.65 7.95 16.70
CA HIS A 77 12.40 7.25 16.45
C HIS A 77 11.99 6.48 17.69
N GLU A 78 10.84 6.83 18.25
CA GLU A 78 10.22 6.10 19.36
C GLU A 78 9.08 5.22 18.80
N THR A 79 9.09 3.94 19.14
CA THR A 79 8.05 3.00 18.72
C THR A 79 7.59 2.15 19.90
N LEU A 80 6.27 2.08 20.09
CA LEU A 80 5.64 1.20 21.06
C LEU A 80 5.11 -0.06 20.37
N VAL A 81 5.60 -1.22 20.80
CA VAL A 81 5.18 -2.52 20.29
C VAL A 81 4.28 -3.19 21.33
N GLY A 82 3.12 -3.69 20.92
CA GLY A 82 2.23 -4.52 21.74
C GLY A 82 0.74 -4.13 21.67
N PRO A 83 -0.14 -4.85 22.40
CA PRO A 83 0.18 -5.87 23.40
C PRO A 83 0.71 -7.18 22.79
N MET A 84 1.75 -7.74 23.41
CA MET A 84 2.35 -9.03 23.06
C MET A 84 1.99 -10.09 24.11
N GLN A 85 2.39 -11.34 23.87
CA GLN A 85 2.34 -12.36 24.92
C GLN A 85 3.10 -11.87 26.16
N THR A 86 2.52 -12.14 27.32
CA THR A 86 3.06 -11.63 28.58
C THR A 86 4.40 -12.32 28.86
N SER A 87 5.45 -11.52 29.02
CA SER A 87 6.77 -12.04 29.37
C SER A 87 6.79 -12.64 30.78
N LEU A 88 7.86 -13.38 31.11
CA LEU A 88 8.06 -13.89 32.47
C LEU A 88 8.03 -12.77 33.53
N GLY A 89 8.46 -11.55 33.17
CA GLY A 89 8.42 -10.38 34.04
C GLY A 89 7.09 -9.63 34.07
N GLY A 90 6.03 -10.17 33.43
CA GLY A 90 4.71 -9.55 33.35
C GLY A 90 4.59 -8.43 32.33
N ALA A 91 5.61 -8.20 31.50
CA ALA A 91 5.58 -7.15 30.49
C ALA A 91 4.72 -7.57 29.28
N LYS A 92 3.94 -6.64 28.76
CA LYS A 92 3.05 -6.82 27.60
C LYS A 92 3.39 -5.89 26.44
N TYR A 93 4.24 -4.90 26.69
CA TYR A 93 4.65 -3.92 25.69
C TYR A 93 6.17 -3.77 25.71
N MET A 94 6.69 -3.28 24.60
CA MET A 94 8.09 -2.95 24.43
C MET A 94 8.20 -1.55 23.83
N LEU A 95 8.91 -0.68 24.52
CA LEU A 95 9.28 0.64 24.02
C LEU A 95 10.66 0.54 23.37
N VAL A 96 10.73 0.85 22.09
CA VAL A 96 11.96 0.86 21.30
C VAL A 96 12.28 2.30 20.93
N ILE A 97 13.49 2.75 21.25
CA ILE A 97 13.98 4.10 20.95
C ILE A 97 15.24 3.94 20.11
N VAL A 98 15.25 4.48 18.89
CA VAL A 98 16.38 4.34 17.96
C VAL A 98 16.85 5.71 17.50
N ASP A 99 18.14 5.99 17.67
CA ASP A 99 18.77 7.16 17.07
C ASP A 99 18.92 6.97 15.56
N ASP A 100 18.40 7.92 14.78
CA ASP A 100 18.43 7.82 13.32
C ASP A 100 19.85 7.92 12.77
N TYR A 101 20.80 8.59 13.44
CA TYR A 101 22.17 8.75 12.94
C TYR A 101 23.12 7.59 13.28
N SER A 102 23.15 7.14 14.53
CA SER A 102 24.04 6.04 14.96
C SER A 102 23.43 4.66 14.73
N ARG A 103 22.11 4.56 14.55
CA ARG A 103 21.34 3.31 14.63
C ARG A 103 21.42 2.62 16.00
N PHE A 104 21.96 3.28 17.01
CA PHE A 104 21.94 2.76 18.37
C PHE A 104 20.51 2.77 18.90
N GLY A 105 20.10 1.65 19.50
CA GLY A 105 18.74 1.43 19.96
C GLY A 105 18.68 1.05 21.43
N PHE A 106 17.66 1.54 22.11
CA PHE A 106 17.30 1.17 23.48
C PHE A 106 15.95 0.45 23.48
N CYS A 107 15.81 -0.52 24.38
CA CYS A 107 14.60 -1.30 24.52
C CYS A 107 14.19 -1.37 26.00
N TYR A 108 12.93 -1.02 26.28
CA TYR A 108 12.33 -1.11 27.61
C TYR A 108 11.09 -1.99 27.58
N LEU A 109 11.06 -3.01 28.44
CA LEU A 109 9.87 -3.83 28.66
C LEU A 109 8.91 -3.12 29.62
N LEU A 110 7.62 -3.08 29.27
CA LEU A 110 6.57 -2.38 30.03
C LEU A 110 5.40 -3.30 30.34
N LYS A 111 4.78 -3.16 31.51
CA LYS A 111 3.56 -3.90 31.87
C LYS A 111 2.30 -3.20 31.33
N SER A 112 2.33 -1.88 31.23
CA SER A 112 1.26 -1.02 30.71
C SER A 112 1.78 0.06 29.76
N LYS A 113 0.93 0.52 28.83
CA LYS A 113 1.22 1.68 27.95
C LYS A 113 1.47 2.98 28.73
N THR A 114 0.92 3.09 29.94
CA THR A 114 1.07 4.28 30.79
C THR A 114 2.51 4.50 31.27
N GLU A 115 3.36 3.46 31.23
CA GLU A 115 4.76 3.54 31.65
C GLU A 115 5.68 4.20 30.60
N VAL A 116 5.21 4.38 29.36
CA VAL A 116 6.00 4.89 28.23
C VAL A 116 6.65 6.23 28.56
N LEU A 117 5.87 7.22 28.99
CA LEU A 117 6.38 8.56 29.28
C LEU A 117 7.46 8.55 30.36
N GLN A 118 7.29 7.71 31.38
CA GLN A 118 8.27 7.59 32.47
C GLN A 118 9.57 6.98 31.96
N LYS A 119 9.51 5.91 31.15
CA LYS A 119 10.70 5.28 30.57
C LYS A 119 11.39 6.18 29.55
N PHE A 120 10.64 6.92 28.75
CA PHE A 120 11.20 7.91 27.83
C PHE A 120 11.94 9.02 28.59
N LYS A 121 11.35 9.57 29.66
CA LYS A 121 12.04 10.54 30.54
C LYS A 121 13.28 9.96 31.22
N GLN A 122 13.27 8.67 31.57
CA GLN A 122 14.44 7.98 32.12
C GLN A 122 15.55 7.86 31.08
N TRP A 123 15.19 7.53 29.84
CA TRP A 123 16.11 7.44 28.72
C TRP A 123 16.76 8.80 28.40
N ILE A 124 15.98 9.89 28.36
CA ILE A 124 16.52 11.26 28.14
C ILE A 124 17.60 11.62 29.17
N ARG A 125 17.46 11.18 30.43
CA ARG A 125 18.46 11.46 31.48
C ARG A 125 19.69 10.57 31.40
N PHE A 126 19.58 9.43 30.71
CA PHE A 126 20.67 8.48 30.56
C PHE A 126 21.62 8.88 29.44
N VAL A 127 21.07 9.42 28.34
CA VAL A 127 21.84 9.84 27.16
C VAL A 127 22.51 11.19 27.32
#